data_AF-A0A0W1SVM9-F1
#
_entry.id   AF-A0A0W1SVM9-F1
#
_cell.length_a   1.000
_cell.length_b   1.000
_cell.length_c   1.000
_cell.angle_alpha   90.00
_cell.angle_beta   90.00
_cell.angle_gamma   90.00
#
_symmetry.space_group_name_H-M   'P 1'
#
loop_
_entity.id
_entity.type
_entity.pdbx_description
1 polymer ?
#
loop_
_entity_poly.entity_id
_entity_poly.type
_entity_poly.pdbx_seq_one_letter_code
_entity_poly.pdbx_strand_id
1 'polypeptide(L)'
;MSDTFFQRFDEWVAAFDDVEFVEGESDEHHTESAVTLLTKLVFVQTLADYGVVDADWLRKTWNGHERSHGHDGRHAVLDAFFTDVSEQVEAYCDVGLFTRDVYPTGEQSAPGAETVAQNVAAVVGVATDESQGEKTGVADVDFTQLDEDVFGRIYETYLADGRTGHGIYYTPGYVSRSLVADTVGAELGAIATRFEDAVETGRWDAAATAAMEFTEFTVLDPACGTGSFLVAAFDTIRDEYDRLFECLDAARPPRRQSEGAETSENPSEGKTERIEALLRTLGYTEDERGELRLREREFAATLVLRHVHAVDLDSQAL
;
A
#
# COMPACT_ATOMS: atom_id res chain seq x y z
N MET A 1 12.73 -5.23 14.08
CA MET A 1 12.87 -4.95 12.63
C MET A 1 12.49 -3.51 12.38
N SER A 2 11.28 -3.08 12.74
CA SER A 2 10.85 -1.67 12.69
C SER A 2 11.77 -0.72 13.47
N ASP A 3 12.07 -0.98 14.74
CA ASP A 3 12.93 -0.06 15.52
C ASP A 3 14.35 0.10 14.95
N THR A 4 14.91 -0.97 14.37
CA THR A 4 16.21 -0.92 13.68
C THR A 4 16.14 -0.13 12.39
N PHE A 5 15.02 -0.22 11.65
CA PHE A 5 14.78 0.61 10.48
C PHE A 5 14.69 2.08 10.86
N PHE A 6 13.92 2.44 11.88
CA PHE A 6 13.77 3.84 12.30
C PHE A 6 15.06 4.45 12.82
N GLN A 7 15.87 3.67 13.56
CA GLN A 7 17.22 4.12 13.94
C GLN A 7 18.09 4.45 12.71
N ARG A 8 18.01 3.63 11.64
CA ARG A 8 18.73 3.90 10.39
C ARG A 8 18.13 5.07 9.61
N PHE A 9 16.82 5.22 9.66
CA PHE A 9 16.14 6.34 9.04
C PHE A 9 16.56 7.67 9.70
N ASP A 10 16.68 7.71 11.02
CA ASP A 10 17.27 8.84 11.76
C ASP A 10 18.68 9.16 11.27
N GLU A 11 19.53 8.14 11.11
CA GLU A 11 20.90 8.30 10.60
C GLU A 11 20.91 8.83 9.16
N TRP A 12 19.98 8.38 8.31
CA TRP A 12 19.84 8.90 6.94
C TRP A 12 19.36 10.34 6.93
N VAL A 13 18.36 10.71 7.74
CA VAL A 13 17.89 12.11 7.87
C VAL A 13 19.05 13.01 8.30
N ALA A 14 19.78 12.62 9.35
CA ALA A 14 20.92 13.38 9.87
C ALA A 14 22.06 13.54 8.85
N ALA A 15 22.24 12.58 7.93
CA ALA A 15 23.23 12.70 6.86
C ALA A 15 22.96 13.90 5.93
N PHE A 16 21.69 14.32 5.82
CA PHE A 16 21.31 15.48 5.03
C PHE A 16 21.38 16.80 5.80
N ASP A 17 21.57 16.85 7.13
CA ASP A 17 21.52 18.09 7.94
C ASP A 17 22.40 19.24 7.40
N ASP A 18 23.54 18.94 6.78
CA ASP A 18 24.47 19.92 6.22
C ASP A 18 24.25 20.22 4.72
N VAL A 19 23.15 19.73 4.13
CA VAL A 19 22.78 19.96 2.73
C VAL A 19 21.89 21.21 2.63
N GLU A 20 22.08 22.03 1.62
CA GLU A 20 21.08 23.04 1.25
C GLU A 20 20.36 22.56 -0.02
N PHE A 21 19.12 22.08 0.10
CA PHE A 21 18.31 21.69 -1.05
C PHE A 21 17.86 22.91 -1.87
N VAL A 22 17.55 24.01 -1.19
CA VAL A 22 17.20 25.32 -1.74
C VAL A 22 17.94 26.43 -0.98
N GLU A 23 18.54 27.39 -1.69
CA GLU A 23 19.29 28.50 -1.08
C GLU A 23 18.38 29.35 -0.17
N GLY A 24 18.71 29.44 1.12
CA GLY A 24 17.97 30.25 2.10
C GLY A 24 16.72 29.59 2.70
N GLU A 25 16.57 28.28 2.54
CA GLU A 25 15.54 27.47 3.22
C GLU A 25 15.75 27.46 4.75
N SER A 26 14.68 27.37 5.54
CA SER A 26 14.79 27.25 7.01
C SER A 26 15.14 25.82 7.43
N ASP A 27 15.76 25.65 8.60
CA ASP A 27 16.10 24.32 9.16
C ASP A 27 14.90 23.34 9.21
N GLU A 28 13.69 23.86 9.48
CA GLU A 28 12.45 23.08 9.50
C GLU A 28 12.07 22.57 8.10
N HIS A 29 12.13 23.43 7.09
CA HIS A 29 11.86 23.05 5.69
C HIS A 29 12.95 22.15 5.11
N HIS A 30 14.19 22.31 5.57
CA HIS A 30 15.31 21.45 5.21
C HIS A 30 15.07 19.99 5.66
N THR A 31 14.65 19.79 6.92
CA THR A 31 14.32 18.46 7.46
C THR A 31 13.13 17.84 6.73
N GLU A 32 12.08 18.64 6.48
CA GLU A 32 10.90 18.22 5.72
C GLU A 32 11.27 17.73 4.31
N SER A 33 12.18 18.45 3.63
CA SER A 33 12.72 18.05 2.33
C SER A 33 13.46 16.72 2.42
N ALA A 34 14.46 16.59 3.31
CA ALA A 34 15.19 15.33 3.48
C ALA A 34 14.25 14.13 3.72
N VAL A 35 13.28 14.28 4.62
CA VAL A 35 12.31 13.24 4.96
C VAL A 35 11.43 12.88 3.76
N THR A 36 10.95 13.88 3.01
CA THR A 36 10.11 13.63 1.82
C THR A 36 10.88 12.83 0.76
N LEU A 37 12.15 13.18 0.53
CA LEU A 37 13.03 12.44 -0.39
C LEU A 37 13.22 10.99 0.07
N LEU A 38 13.57 10.79 1.34
CA LEU A 38 13.78 9.45 1.89
C LEU A 38 12.49 8.61 1.83
N THR A 39 11.34 9.23 2.09
CA THR A 39 10.03 8.57 2.01
C THR A 39 9.72 8.10 0.59
N LYS A 40 10.06 8.88 -0.45
CA LYS A 40 9.95 8.46 -1.86
C LYS A 40 10.79 7.20 -2.14
N LEU A 41 12.03 7.16 -1.63
CA LEU A 41 12.90 5.99 -1.81
C LEU A 41 12.35 4.75 -1.07
N VAL A 42 11.88 4.93 0.17
CA VAL A 42 11.22 3.87 0.95
C VAL A 42 9.99 3.33 0.20
N PHE A 43 9.18 4.22 -0.38
CA PHE A 43 8.00 3.83 -1.16
C PHE A 43 8.37 3.00 -2.39
N VAL A 44 9.31 3.48 -3.21
CA VAL A 44 9.75 2.74 -4.41
C VAL A 44 10.38 1.40 -4.06
N GLN A 45 11.16 1.32 -2.96
CA GLN A 45 11.68 0.04 -2.50
C GLN A 45 10.57 -0.90 -2.04
N THR A 46 9.56 -0.37 -1.33
CA THR A 46 8.37 -1.14 -0.95
C THR A 46 7.68 -1.72 -2.17
N LEU A 47 7.48 -0.94 -3.24
CA LEU A 47 6.93 -1.43 -4.50
C LEU A 47 7.78 -2.58 -5.10
N ALA A 48 9.11 -2.50 -4.99
CA ALA A 48 10.00 -3.53 -5.52
C ALA A 48 9.90 -4.83 -4.72
N ASP A 49 9.81 -4.75 -3.40
CA ASP A 49 9.70 -5.91 -2.50
C ASP A 49 8.38 -6.65 -2.68
N TYR A 50 7.29 -5.92 -2.93
CA TYR A 50 5.99 -6.51 -3.30
C TYR A 50 5.89 -6.91 -4.78
N GLY A 51 6.96 -6.72 -5.57
CA GLY A 51 7.04 -7.12 -6.98
C GLY A 51 6.16 -6.29 -7.92
N VAL A 52 5.76 -5.08 -7.52
CA VAL A 52 5.03 -4.12 -8.36
C VAL A 52 5.95 -3.48 -9.39
N VAL A 53 7.19 -3.18 -9.00
CA VAL A 53 8.27 -2.77 -9.90
C VAL A 53 9.40 -3.81 -9.89
N ASP A 54 10.35 -3.67 -10.81
CA ASP A 54 11.46 -4.63 -10.93
C ASP A 54 12.24 -4.77 -9.61
N ALA A 55 12.64 -5.99 -9.27
CA ALA A 55 13.50 -6.21 -8.11
C ALA A 55 14.81 -5.41 -8.23
N ASP A 56 15.29 -4.86 -7.11
CA ASP A 56 16.52 -4.05 -7.05
C ASP A 56 16.47 -2.77 -7.91
N TRP A 57 15.27 -2.22 -8.13
CA TRP A 57 15.04 -1.07 -9.01
C TRP A 57 15.94 0.11 -8.65
N LEU A 58 15.95 0.55 -7.38
CA LEU A 58 16.70 1.73 -6.95
C LEU A 58 18.20 1.64 -7.29
N ARG A 59 18.84 0.51 -7.00
CA ARG A 59 20.27 0.32 -7.29
C ARG A 59 20.54 0.27 -8.77
N LYS A 60 19.69 -0.41 -9.55
CA LYS A 60 19.83 -0.50 -11.00
C LYS A 60 19.69 0.87 -11.66
N THR A 61 18.68 1.64 -11.26
CA THR A 61 18.42 2.99 -11.76
C THR A 61 19.58 3.92 -11.40
N TRP A 62 20.02 3.94 -10.14
CA TRP A 62 21.18 4.73 -9.72
C TRP A 62 22.45 4.39 -10.52
N ASN A 63 22.82 3.10 -10.57
CA ASN A 63 24.01 2.66 -11.32
C ASN A 63 23.88 2.87 -12.83
N GLY A 64 22.66 2.88 -13.36
CA GLY A 64 22.36 3.28 -14.73
C GLY A 64 22.75 4.73 -14.98
N HIS A 65 22.24 5.64 -14.15
CA HIS A 65 22.47 7.08 -14.28
C HIS A 65 23.90 7.49 -13.97
N GLU A 66 24.58 6.88 -13.00
CA GLU A 66 26.02 7.08 -12.79
C GLU A 66 26.84 6.75 -14.05
N ARG A 67 26.47 5.68 -14.77
CA ARG A 67 27.17 5.29 -16.01
C ARG A 67 26.86 6.19 -17.19
N SER A 68 25.62 6.66 -17.33
CA SER A 68 25.21 7.50 -18.46
C SER A 68 25.50 8.98 -18.26
N HIS A 69 25.25 9.51 -17.07
CA HIS A 69 25.28 10.95 -16.76
C HIS A 69 26.44 11.35 -15.84
N GLY A 70 27.24 10.41 -15.32
CA GLY A 70 28.35 10.73 -14.43
C GLY A 70 29.40 11.67 -15.05
N HIS A 71 29.54 11.66 -16.38
CA HIS A 71 30.42 12.57 -17.12
C HIS A 71 29.87 14.00 -17.25
N ASP A 72 28.54 14.16 -17.15
CA ASP A 72 27.83 15.45 -17.18
C ASP A 72 27.82 16.13 -15.80
N GLY A 73 28.22 15.40 -14.75
CA GLY A 73 28.33 15.86 -13.37
C GLY A 73 27.22 15.31 -12.47
N ARG A 74 27.39 15.48 -11.15
CA ARG A 74 26.46 14.91 -10.15
C ARG A 74 25.04 15.42 -10.26
N HIS A 75 24.86 16.69 -10.62
CA HIS A 75 23.53 17.26 -10.80
C HIS A 75 22.74 16.51 -11.88
N ALA A 76 23.38 16.13 -12.99
CA ALA A 76 22.71 15.37 -14.06
C ALA A 76 22.33 13.95 -13.63
N VAL A 77 23.15 13.31 -12.79
CA VAL A 77 22.82 11.99 -12.19
C VAL A 77 21.62 12.11 -11.26
N LEU A 78 21.64 13.11 -10.36
CA LEU A 78 20.57 13.35 -9.39
C LEU A 78 19.25 13.71 -10.07
N ASP A 79 19.27 14.62 -11.04
CA ASP A 79 18.08 15.02 -11.81
C ASP A 79 17.44 13.82 -12.49
N ALA A 80 18.22 13.02 -13.21
CA ALA A 80 17.71 11.86 -13.93
C ALA A 80 17.19 10.78 -12.97
N PHE A 81 17.90 10.52 -11.87
CA PHE A 81 17.49 9.56 -10.86
C PHE A 81 16.18 9.96 -10.17
N PHE A 82 16.06 11.21 -9.71
CA PHE A 82 14.84 11.66 -9.04
C PHE A 82 13.67 11.86 -9.98
N THR A 83 13.91 12.14 -11.26
CA THR A 83 12.86 12.10 -12.29
C THR A 83 12.24 10.70 -12.36
N ASP A 84 13.06 9.66 -12.52
CA ASP A 84 12.58 8.28 -12.59
C ASP A 84 11.88 7.85 -11.28
N VAL A 85 12.39 8.27 -10.12
CA VAL A 85 11.77 7.99 -8.81
C VAL A 85 10.39 8.65 -8.74
N SER A 86 10.27 9.93 -9.08
CA SER A 86 8.98 10.64 -9.10
C SER A 86 8.00 9.98 -10.06
N GLU A 87 8.43 9.57 -11.25
CA GLU A 87 7.59 8.83 -12.20
C GLU A 87 7.06 7.51 -11.62
N GLN A 88 7.88 6.76 -10.86
CA GLN A 88 7.39 5.57 -10.16
C GLN A 88 6.37 5.92 -9.09
N VAL A 89 6.62 6.96 -8.31
CA VAL A 89 5.69 7.36 -7.24
C VAL A 89 4.36 7.80 -7.82
N GLU A 90 4.35 8.69 -8.80
CA GLU A 90 3.15 9.19 -9.47
C GLU A 90 2.34 8.09 -10.17
N ALA A 91 3.00 7.04 -10.68
CA ALA A 91 2.33 5.91 -11.32
C ALA A 91 1.48 5.08 -10.34
N TYR A 92 1.82 5.10 -9.04
CA TYR A 92 1.22 4.21 -8.03
C TYR A 92 0.66 4.93 -6.80
N CYS A 93 0.91 6.24 -6.64
CA CYS A 93 0.51 7.03 -5.49
C CYS A 93 0.20 8.49 -5.92
N ASP A 94 -1.04 8.91 -5.75
CA ASP A 94 -1.53 10.27 -6.05
C ASP A 94 -1.91 11.00 -4.76
N VAL A 95 -0.97 11.06 -3.82
CA VAL A 95 -1.18 11.66 -2.50
C VAL A 95 -0.20 12.79 -2.24
N GLY A 96 -0.67 13.81 -1.52
CA GLY A 96 0.05 15.06 -1.26
C GLY A 96 1.46 14.84 -0.72
N LEU A 97 1.63 13.82 0.13
CA LEU A 97 2.89 13.41 0.76
C LEU A 97 4.06 13.23 -0.23
N PHE A 98 3.76 12.88 -1.49
CA PHE A 98 4.77 12.64 -2.51
C PHE A 98 4.81 13.69 -3.63
N THR A 99 3.86 14.62 -3.66
CA THR A 99 3.73 15.63 -4.73
C THR A 99 4.68 16.83 -4.59
N ARG A 100 5.38 16.97 -3.45
CA ARG A 100 6.42 18.00 -3.32
C ARG A 100 7.64 17.61 -4.16
N ASP A 101 8.04 18.50 -5.06
CA ASP A 101 9.34 18.44 -5.72
C ASP A 101 10.42 18.77 -4.69
N VAL A 102 11.07 17.73 -4.20
CA VAL A 102 12.11 17.85 -3.15
C VAL A 102 13.46 18.24 -3.74
N TYR A 103 13.61 18.09 -5.06
CA TYR A 103 14.79 18.49 -5.80
C TYR A 103 14.32 19.29 -7.03
N PRO A 104 13.92 20.57 -6.85
CA PRO A 104 13.49 21.38 -7.98
C PRO A 104 14.67 21.56 -8.94
N THR A 105 14.48 21.14 -10.18
CA THR A 105 15.50 21.21 -11.23
C THR A 105 15.95 22.66 -11.41
N GLY A 106 17.22 22.95 -11.11
CA GLY A 106 17.87 24.21 -11.52
C GLY A 106 18.10 25.29 -10.46
N GLU A 107 17.92 25.02 -9.15
CA GLU A 107 18.21 25.98 -8.07
C GLU A 107 19.28 25.51 -7.06
N GLN A 108 20.12 24.54 -7.42
CA GLN A 108 21.18 24.08 -6.52
C GLN A 108 22.50 24.82 -6.70
N SER A 109 23.12 25.19 -5.58
CA SER A 109 24.52 25.59 -5.55
C SER A 109 25.41 24.36 -5.78
N ALA A 110 26.38 24.45 -6.70
CA ALA A 110 27.25 23.34 -7.12
C ALA A 110 27.96 22.51 -6.01
N PRO A 111 28.25 23.04 -4.79
CA PRO A 111 28.83 22.25 -3.69
C PRO A 111 27.88 21.24 -3.05
N GLY A 112 26.55 21.44 -3.12
CA GLY A 112 25.56 20.55 -2.50
C GLY A 112 25.39 19.22 -3.24
N ALA A 113 25.51 19.23 -4.58
CA ALA A 113 25.19 18.08 -5.42
C ALA A 113 26.11 16.85 -5.19
N GLU A 114 27.39 17.06 -4.84
CA GLU A 114 28.29 15.93 -4.53
C GLU A 114 27.93 15.28 -3.19
N THR A 115 27.70 16.08 -2.15
CA THR A 115 27.26 15.58 -0.84
C THR A 115 25.92 14.88 -0.93
N VAL A 116 24.95 15.47 -1.64
CA VAL A 116 23.65 14.85 -1.91
C VAL A 116 23.82 13.52 -2.64
N ALA A 117 24.63 13.47 -3.70
CA ALA A 117 24.85 12.24 -4.44
C ALA A 117 25.51 11.14 -3.58
N GLN A 118 26.46 11.50 -2.72
CA GLN A 118 27.08 10.56 -1.79
C GLN A 118 26.08 10.02 -0.76
N ASN A 119 25.27 10.90 -0.17
CA ASN A 119 24.25 10.52 0.79
C ASN A 119 23.17 9.64 0.15
N VAL A 120 22.67 10.02 -1.03
CA VAL A 120 21.68 9.22 -1.78
C VAL A 120 22.27 7.87 -2.16
N ALA A 121 23.52 7.80 -2.64
CA ALA A 121 24.19 6.53 -2.92
C ALA A 121 24.30 5.63 -1.69
N ALA A 122 24.56 6.21 -0.51
CA ALA A 122 24.60 5.49 0.76
C ALA A 122 23.21 4.99 1.17
N VAL A 123 22.19 5.85 1.10
CA VAL A 123 20.79 5.49 1.39
C VAL A 123 20.28 4.40 0.45
N VAL A 124 20.50 4.52 -0.86
CA VAL A 124 20.14 3.48 -1.84
C VAL A 124 20.92 2.18 -1.58
N GLY A 125 22.05 2.27 -0.88
CA GLY A 125 22.91 1.14 -0.49
C GLY A 125 23.96 0.78 -1.52
N VAL A 126 24.12 1.55 -2.60
CA VAL A 126 25.16 1.30 -3.62
C VAL A 126 26.56 1.70 -3.15
N ALA A 127 26.67 2.54 -2.12
CA ALA A 127 27.95 2.83 -1.49
C ALA A 127 28.50 1.57 -0.82
N THR A 128 29.65 1.10 -1.28
CA THR A 128 30.34 -0.05 -0.70
C THR A 128 31.17 0.41 0.48
N ASP A 129 30.61 0.32 1.69
CA ASP A 129 31.45 0.41 2.88
C ASP A 129 32.10 -0.96 3.14
N GLU A 130 33.33 -1.14 2.65
CA GLU A 130 34.13 -2.36 2.87
C GLU A 130 34.43 -2.61 4.37
N SER A 131 34.12 -1.66 5.26
CA SER A 131 34.46 -1.73 6.69
C SER A 131 33.31 -2.18 7.60
N GLN A 132 32.07 -2.24 7.13
CA GLN A 132 30.93 -2.75 7.90
C GLN A 132 30.22 -3.87 7.13
N GLY A 133 30.36 -5.11 7.61
CA GLY A 133 29.76 -6.30 7.02
C GLY A 133 28.23 -6.39 7.13
N GLU A 134 27.54 -5.28 7.37
CA GLU A 134 26.09 -5.23 7.52
C GLU A 134 25.51 -4.28 6.48
N LYS A 135 24.54 -4.79 5.73
CA LYS A 135 23.83 -4.08 4.67
C LYS A 135 23.11 -2.84 5.24
N THR A 136 23.44 -1.63 4.77
CA THR A 136 23.05 -0.35 5.39
C THR A 136 22.04 0.49 4.62
N GLY A 137 21.72 0.15 3.37
CA GLY A 137 20.81 0.97 2.54
C GLY A 137 19.34 0.54 2.62
N VAL A 138 18.44 1.42 2.16
CA VAL A 138 17.00 1.18 2.00
C VAL A 138 16.73 -0.06 1.15
N ALA A 139 17.51 -0.28 0.08
CA ALA A 139 17.35 -1.44 -0.80
C ALA A 139 17.80 -2.78 -0.18
N ASP A 140 18.32 -2.75 1.04
CA ASP A 140 18.63 -3.96 1.81
C ASP A 140 17.59 -4.29 2.89
N VAL A 141 16.62 -3.39 3.08
CA VAL A 141 15.49 -3.59 4.00
C VAL A 141 14.42 -4.39 3.27
N ASP A 142 13.89 -5.43 3.92
CA ASP A 142 12.73 -6.19 3.42
C ASP A 142 11.45 -5.56 3.98
N PHE A 143 10.80 -4.74 3.16
CA PHE A 143 9.57 -4.04 3.52
C PHE A 143 8.35 -4.97 3.60
N THR A 144 8.44 -6.22 3.13
CA THR A 144 7.38 -7.22 3.36
C THR A 144 7.31 -7.70 4.82
N GLN A 145 8.39 -7.46 5.58
CA GLN A 145 8.53 -7.86 6.98
C GLN A 145 8.41 -6.68 7.95
N LEU A 146 8.23 -5.47 7.42
CA LEU A 146 7.95 -4.29 8.21
C LEU A 146 6.44 -4.19 8.47
N ASP A 147 6.10 -3.58 9.61
CA ASP A 147 4.72 -3.37 10.00
C ASP A 147 4.06 -2.38 9.02
N GLU A 148 2.74 -2.46 8.87
CA GLU A 148 1.92 -1.63 7.95
C GLU A 148 2.06 -0.12 8.23
N ASP A 149 2.64 0.23 9.37
CA ASP A 149 2.68 1.57 9.96
C ASP A 149 3.93 2.40 9.63
N VAL A 150 4.86 1.90 8.81
CA VAL A 150 6.15 2.58 8.57
C VAL A 150 5.96 4.01 8.09
N PHE A 151 5.10 4.23 7.09
CA PHE A 151 4.82 5.56 6.56
C PHE A 151 4.11 6.46 7.57
N GLY A 152 3.22 5.89 8.39
CA GLY A 152 2.50 6.63 9.41
C GLY A 152 3.44 7.17 10.51
N ARG A 153 4.40 6.34 10.93
CA ARG A 153 5.40 6.75 11.93
C ARG A 153 6.40 7.75 11.36
N ILE A 154 6.81 7.63 10.10
CA ILE A 154 7.62 8.66 9.42
C ILE A 154 6.87 9.99 9.41
N TYR A 155 5.59 9.97 9.02
CA TYR A 155 4.76 11.19 8.98
C TYR A 155 4.62 11.84 10.37
N GLU A 156 4.28 11.07 11.40
CA GLU A 156 4.15 11.58 12.78
C GLU A 156 5.47 12.17 13.29
N THR A 157 6.57 11.42 13.15
CA THR A 157 7.86 11.75 13.76
C THR A 157 8.49 12.99 13.13
N TYR A 158 8.39 13.14 11.81
CA TYR A 158 9.19 14.14 11.10
C TYR A 158 8.37 15.22 10.39
N LEU A 159 7.14 14.92 9.98
CA LEU A 159 6.31 15.87 9.21
C LEU A 159 5.26 16.54 10.09
N ALA A 160 4.83 15.88 11.18
CA ALA A 160 3.86 16.43 12.12
C ALA A 160 4.50 17.20 13.29
N ASP A 161 5.76 16.94 13.66
CA ASP A 161 6.37 17.45 14.91
C ASP A 161 6.68 18.97 14.89
N GLY A 162 6.52 19.66 13.75
CA GLY A 162 6.48 21.15 13.66
C GLY A 162 5.09 21.76 13.86
N ARG A 163 4.03 20.95 13.82
CA ARG A 163 2.61 21.39 13.82
C ARG A 163 1.96 21.30 15.20
N THR A 164 2.69 21.66 16.26
CA THR A 164 2.21 21.64 17.66
C THR A 164 0.83 22.28 17.78
N GLY A 165 -0.21 21.47 18.02
CA GLY A 165 -1.59 21.93 18.18
C GLY A 165 -2.67 21.16 17.41
N HIS A 166 -2.32 20.27 16.48
CA HIS A 166 -3.30 19.58 15.63
C HIS A 166 -3.74 18.18 16.09
N GLY A 167 -3.20 17.66 17.20
CA GLY A 167 -3.66 16.39 17.78
C GLY A 167 -3.33 15.15 16.95
N ILE A 168 -2.29 15.22 16.12
CA ILE A 168 -1.78 14.11 15.31
C ILE A 168 -1.00 13.18 16.24
N TYR A 169 -1.63 12.07 16.63
CA TYR A 169 -1.01 11.02 17.43
C TYR A 169 -1.28 9.68 16.76
N TYR A 170 -0.22 8.91 16.55
CA TYR A 170 -0.33 7.57 16.00
C TYR A 170 -1.09 6.65 16.97
N THR A 171 -2.04 5.90 16.42
CA THR A 171 -2.73 4.84 17.16
C THR A 171 -1.95 3.54 16.96
N PRO A 172 -1.41 2.91 18.02
CA PRO A 172 -0.69 1.65 17.90
C PRO A 172 -1.52 0.59 17.16
N GLY A 173 -0.90 -0.15 16.24
CA GLY A 173 -1.62 -1.13 15.41
C GLY A 173 -2.47 -2.16 16.17
N TYR A 174 -2.07 -2.56 17.39
CA TYR A 174 -2.90 -3.46 18.21
C TYR A 174 -4.21 -2.81 18.68
N VAL A 175 -4.22 -1.48 18.88
CA VAL A 175 -5.42 -0.72 19.28
C VAL A 175 -6.37 -0.58 18.10
N SER A 176 -5.86 -0.17 16.92
CA SER A 176 -6.69 -0.05 15.71
C SER A 176 -7.30 -1.39 15.34
N ARG A 177 -6.49 -2.46 15.28
CA ARG A 177 -6.98 -3.82 14.98
C ARG A 177 -8.01 -4.32 15.99
N SER A 178 -7.82 -4.10 17.29
CA SER A 178 -8.79 -4.51 18.31
C SER A 178 -10.12 -3.77 18.16
N LEU A 179 -10.08 -2.45 17.96
CA LEU A 179 -11.30 -1.65 17.82
C LEU A 179 -12.06 -2.00 16.54
N VAL A 180 -11.36 -2.20 15.42
CA VAL A 180 -11.96 -2.61 14.15
C VAL A 180 -12.60 -4.00 14.27
N ALA A 181 -11.90 -4.96 14.89
CA ALA A 181 -12.45 -6.30 15.09
C ALA A 181 -13.75 -6.26 15.91
N ASP A 182 -13.78 -5.49 17.01
CA ASP A 182 -14.95 -5.35 17.89
C ASP A 182 -16.09 -4.51 17.28
N THR A 183 -15.88 -3.86 16.14
CA THR A 183 -16.87 -3.00 15.47
C THR A 183 -17.18 -3.49 14.06
N VAL A 184 -16.34 -3.18 13.08
CA VAL A 184 -16.46 -3.58 11.67
C VAL A 184 -16.53 -5.10 11.55
N GLY A 185 -15.63 -5.82 12.21
CA GLY A 185 -15.59 -7.29 12.19
C GLY A 185 -16.85 -7.91 12.79
N ALA A 186 -17.34 -7.39 13.91
CA ALA A 186 -18.56 -7.87 14.55
C ALA A 186 -19.81 -7.68 13.67
N GLU A 187 -19.97 -6.52 13.04
CA GLU A 187 -21.12 -6.21 12.17
C GLU A 187 -21.08 -7.01 10.86
N LEU A 188 -19.95 -7.00 10.14
CA LEU A 188 -19.79 -7.78 8.91
C LEU A 188 -19.88 -9.28 9.17
N GLY A 189 -19.28 -9.77 10.25
CA GLY A 189 -19.33 -11.17 10.64
C GLY A 189 -20.76 -11.65 10.93
N ALA A 190 -21.65 -10.77 11.41
CA ALA A 190 -23.07 -11.08 11.58
C ALA A 190 -23.81 -11.20 10.24
N ILE A 191 -23.46 -10.38 9.25
CA ILE A 191 -23.99 -10.50 7.88
C ILE A 191 -23.46 -11.79 7.23
N ALA A 192 -22.16 -12.05 7.34
CA ALA A 192 -21.51 -13.25 6.81
C ALA A 192 -22.13 -14.54 7.37
N THR A 193 -22.37 -14.58 8.68
CA THR A 193 -23.01 -15.75 9.33
C THR A 193 -24.43 -15.99 8.78
N ARG A 194 -25.22 -14.93 8.52
CA ARG A 194 -26.54 -15.07 7.88
C ARG A 194 -26.44 -15.55 6.45
N PHE A 195 -25.43 -15.08 5.71
CA PHE A 195 -25.16 -15.54 4.35
C PHE A 195 -24.83 -17.03 4.33
N GLU A 196 -23.90 -17.49 5.16
CA GLU A 196 -23.50 -18.90 5.27
C GLU A 196 -24.69 -19.80 5.60
N ASP A 197 -25.46 -19.48 6.64
CA ASP A 197 -26.67 -20.23 7.02
C ASP A 197 -27.68 -20.28 5.88
N ALA A 198 -27.84 -19.20 5.11
CA ALA A 198 -28.71 -19.19 3.94
C ALA A 198 -28.19 -20.08 2.80
N VAL A 199 -26.88 -20.09 2.53
CA VAL A 199 -26.25 -20.95 1.53
C VAL A 199 -26.36 -22.42 1.92
N GLU A 200 -26.02 -22.76 3.17
CA GLU A 200 -26.08 -24.13 3.70
C GLU A 200 -27.49 -24.71 3.69
N THR A 201 -28.49 -23.89 4.02
CA THR A 201 -29.90 -24.28 4.03
C THR A 201 -30.58 -24.16 2.66
N GLY A 202 -29.87 -23.72 1.62
CA GLY A 202 -30.39 -23.56 0.26
C GLY A 202 -31.41 -22.42 0.09
N ARG A 203 -31.43 -21.45 1.00
CA ARG A 203 -32.27 -20.24 0.93
C ARG A 203 -31.60 -19.17 0.08
N TRP A 204 -31.50 -19.41 -1.23
CA TRP A 204 -30.74 -18.58 -2.17
C TRP A 204 -31.16 -17.11 -2.22
N ASP A 205 -32.44 -16.80 -2.08
CA ASP A 205 -32.90 -15.41 -2.09
C ASP A 205 -32.47 -14.66 -0.81
N ALA A 206 -32.40 -15.37 0.32
CA ALA A 206 -31.86 -14.82 1.56
C ALA A 206 -30.33 -14.65 1.48
N ALA A 207 -29.62 -15.59 0.86
CA ALA A 207 -28.19 -15.46 0.58
C ALA A 207 -27.90 -14.26 -0.34
N ALA A 208 -28.71 -14.04 -1.37
CA ALA A 208 -28.58 -12.89 -2.26
C ALA A 208 -28.82 -11.56 -1.52
N THR A 209 -29.82 -11.52 -0.63
CA THR A 209 -30.08 -10.35 0.21
C THR A 209 -28.91 -10.06 1.15
N ALA A 210 -28.37 -11.09 1.81
CA ALA A 210 -27.21 -10.94 2.69
C ALA A 210 -25.95 -10.52 1.92
N ALA A 211 -25.72 -11.05 0.71
CA ALA A 211 -24.60 -10.63 -0.14
C ALA A 211 -24.71 -9.16 -0.55
N MET A 212 -25.91 -8.70 -0.92
CA MET A 212 -26.13 -7.28 -1.22
C MET A 212 -25.82 -6.40 -0.01
N GLU A 213 -26.41 -6.74 1.14
CA GLU A 213 -26.17 -6.03 2.41
C GLU A 213 -24.68 -5.97 2.76
N PHE A 214 -23.97 -7.09 2.57
CA PHE A 214 -22.53 -7.18 2.77
C PHE A 214 -21.77 -6.23 1.82
N THR A 215 -22.11 -6.20 0.53
CA THR A 215 -21.45 -5.33 -0.46
C THR A 215 -21.78 -3.83 -0.29
N GLU A 216 -22.87 -3.50 0.40
CA GLU A 216 -23.31 -2.12 0.68
C GLU A 216 -22.78 -1.57 2.02
N PHE A 217 -22.19 -2.42 2.86
CA PHE A 217 -21.60 -2.00 4.13
C PHE A 217 -20.45 -1.00 3.87
N THR A 218 -20.37 0.08 4.65
CA THR A 218 -19.34 1.12 4.44
C THR A 218 -18.72 1.54 5.77
N VAL A 219 -17.42 1.80 5.75
CA VAL A 219 -16.62 2.31 6.86
C VAL A 219 -16.19 3.72 6.50
N LEU A 220 -16.43 4.66 7.42
CA LEU A 220 -15.99 6.04 7.31
C LEU A 220 -15.08 6.37 8.49
N ASP A 221 -13.85 6.79 8.21
CA ASP A 221 -13.00 7.45 9.18
C ASP A 221 -12.94 8.96 8.87
N PRO A 222 -13.56 9.81 9.71
CA PRO A 222 -13.67 11.25 9.47
C PRO A 222 -12.42 12.05 9.93
N ALA A 223 -11.42 11.39 10.51
CA ALA A 223 -10.17 11.99 10.96
C ALA A 223 -9.04 10.95 10.84
N CYS A 224 -8.89 10.43 9.62
CA CYS A 224 -8.15 9.21 9.35
C CYS A 224 -6.64 9.31 9.55
N GLY A 225 -6.07 10.52 9.54
CA GLY A 225 -4.63 10.75 9.65
C GLY A 225 -3.86 9.89 8.67
N THR A 226 -3.00 9.02 9.20
CA THR A 226 -2.17 8.10 8.39
C THR A 226 -2.94 6.85 7.92
N GLY A 227 -4.24 6.75 8.19
CA GLY A 227 -5.12 5.69 7.69
C GLY A 227 -5.10 4.37 8.47
N SER A 228 -4.50 4.30 9.67
CA SER A 228 -4.29 3.03 10.39
C SER A 228 -5.58 2.25 10.70
N PHE A 229 -6.68 2.94 10.99
CA PHE A 229 -7.99 2.30 11.18
C PHE A 229 -8.57 1.77 9.86
N LEU A 230 -8.33 2.48 8.76
CA LEU A 230 -8.85 2.10 7.44
C LEU A 230 -8.08 0.90 6.87
N VAL A 231 -6.77 0.81 7.09
CA VAL A 231 -5.97 -0.36 6.74
C VAL A 231 -6.47 -1.58 7.52
N ALA A 232 -6.59 -1.48 8.84
CA ALA A 232 -7.13 -2.57 9.66
C ALA A 232 -8.57 -2.97 9.27
N ALA A 233 -9.41 -1.99 8.91
CA ALA A 233 -10.77 -2.24 8.41
C ALA A 233 -10.75 -2.97 7.07
N PHE A 234 -9.89 -2.56 6.14
CA PHE A 234 -9.71 -3.22 4.85
C PHE A 234 -9.34 -4.69 5.02
N ASP A 235 -8.36 -5.00 5.88
CA ASP A 235 -7.96 -6.39 6.15
C ASP A 235 -9.11 -7.21 6.74
N THR A 236 -9.82 -6.64 7.72
CA THR A 236 -11.00 -7.30 8.32
C THR A 236 -12.11 -7.56 7.29
N ILE A 237 -12.36 -6.61 6.40
CA ILE A 237 -13.32 -6.77 5.30
C ILE A 237 -12.86 -7.88 4.35
N ARG A 238 -11.57 -7.89 3.99
CA ARG A 238 -10.99 -8.88 3.09
C ARG A 238 -11.14 -10.29 3.66
N ASP A 239 -10.82 -10.48 4.93
CA ASP A 239 -10.96 -11.75 5.63
C ASP A 239 -12.42 -12.27 5.60
N GLU A 240 -13.40 -11.39 5.81
CA GLU A 240 -14.81 -11.77 5.73
C GLU A 240 -15.25 -12.09 4.29
N TYR A 241 -14.73 -11.41 3.26
CA TYR A 241 -14.96 -11.82 1.86
C TYR A 241 -14.41 -13.21 1.56
N ASP A 242 -13.18 -13.49 2.01
CA ASP A 242 -12.53 -14.79 1.81
C ASP A 242 -13.36 -15.90 2.49
N ARG A 243 -13.89 -15.64 3.68
CA ARG A 243 -14.87 -16.51 4.35
C ARG A 243 -16.13 -16.78 3.51
N LEU A 244 -16.73 -15.76 2.89
CA LEU A 244 -17.88 -15.97 2.00
C LEU A 244 -17.52 -16.83 0.77
N PHE A 245 -16.33 -16.62 0.20
CA PHE A 245 -15.86 -17.41 -0.94
C PHE A 245 -15.62 -18.86 -0.57
N GLU A 246 -15.03 -19.13 0.59
CA GLU A 246 -14.85 -20.49 1.12
C GLU A 246 -16.20 -21.21 1.31
N CYS A 247 -17.21 -20.52 1.86
CA CYS A 247 -18.56 -21.04 1.99
C CYS A 247 -19.17 -21.43 0.63
N LEU A 248 -19.06 -20.54 -0.37
CA LEU A 248 -19.57 -20.79 -1.71
C LEU A 248 -18.84 -21.94 -2.41
N ASP A 249 -17.52 -22.02 -2.27
CA ASP A 249 -16.72 -23.10 -2.84
C ASP A 249 -17.05 -24.45 -2.20
N ALA A 250 -17.27 -24.49 -0.89
CA ALA A 250 -17.75 -25.69 -0.19
C ALA A 250 -19.16 -26.11 -0.65
N ALA A 251 -20.01 -25.15 -1.03
CA ALA A 251 -21.35 -25.42 -1.52
C ALA A 251 -21.40 -25.90 -2.98
N ARG A 252 -20.32 -25.76 -3.76
CA ARG A 252 -20.30 -26.16 -5.17
C ARG A 252 -20.54 -27.67 -5.35
N PRO A 253 -21.39 -28.09 -6.29
CA PRO A 253 -21.51 -29.51 -6.61
C PRO A 253 -20.18 -30.04 -7.19
N PRO A 254 -19.78 -31.29 -6.86
CA PRO A 254 -18.59 -31.89 -7.45
C PRO A 254 -18.73 -31.96 -8.97
N ARG A 255 -17.67 -31.58 -9.70
CA ARG A 255 -17.63 -31.66 -11.18
C ARG A 255 -17.89 -33.10 -11.60
N ARG A 256 -19.08 -33.39 -12.14
CA ARG A 256 -19.37 -34.67 -12.80
C ARG A 256 -18.50 -34.76 -14.05
N GLN A 257 -17.63 -35.76 -14.12
CA GLN A 257 -17.09 -36.21 -15.40
C GLN A 257 -18.28 -36.71 -16.22
N SER A 258 -18.49 -36.13 -17.39
CA SER A 258 -19.66 -36.37 -18.22
C SER A 258 -19.68 -37.82 -18.72
N GLU A 259 -20.59 -38.63 -18.20
CA GLU A 259 -21.18 -39.71 -18.98
C GLU A 259 -22.68 -39.48 -19.03
N GLY A 260 -23.20 -39.43 -20.25
CA GLY A 260 -24.42 -38.75 -20.61
C GLY A 260 -25.70 -39.29 -19.97
N ALA A 261 -26.57 -38.36 -19.62
CA ALA A 261 -28.01 -38.54 -19.67
C ALA A 261 -28.65 -37.15 -19.73
N GLU A 262 -29.06 -36.76 -20.94
CA GLU A 262 -30.02 -35.67 -21.12
C GLU A 262 -31.37 -36.15 -20.57
N THR A 263 -31.93 -35.40 -19.62
CA THR A 263 -33.35 -35.00 -19.45
C THR A 263 -33.72 -34.83 -17.98
N SER A 264 -34.47 -33.74 -17.72
CA SER A 264 -34.88 -33.13 -16.44
C SER A 264 -33.93 -32.05 -15.93
N GLU A 265 -34.48 -30.86 -15.65
CA GLU A 265 -33.80 -29.75 -14.95
C GLU A 265 -32.99 -30.32 -13.79
N ASN A 266 -31.66 -30.28 -13.91
CA ASN A 266 -30.79 -30.90 -12.94
C ASN A 266 -30.78 -29.96 -11.72
N PRO A 267 -31.21 -30.38 -10.51
CA PRO A 267 -31.19 -29.50 -9.33
C PRO A 267 -29.79 -28.93 -9.05
N SER A 268 -28.74 -29.59 -9.54
CA SER A 268 -27.36 -29.11 -9.50
C SER A 268 -27.04 -27.96 -10.44
N GLU A 269 -27.69 -27.85 -11.61
CA GLU A 269 -27.50 -26.75 -12.55
C GLU A 269 -28.04 -25.45 -11.95
N GLY A 270 -29.27 -25.46 -11.43
CA GLY A 270 -29.86 -24.29 -10.76
C GLY A 270 -29.07 -23.85 -9.52
N LYS A 271 -28.48 -24.79 -8.76
CA LYS A 271 -27.57 -24.44 -7.64
C LYS A 271 -26.30 -23.74 -8.13
N THR A 272 -25.71 -24.23 -9.23
CA THR A 272 -24.48 -23.69 -9.80
C THR A 272 -24.70 -22.25 -10.26
N GLU A 273 -25.79 -21.99 -11.00
CA GLU A 273 -26.15 -20.64 -11.45
C GLU A 273 -26.34 -19.67 -10.29
N ARG A 274 -26.95 -20.11 -9.19
CA ARG A 274 -27.13 -19.28 -7.98
C ARG A 274 -25.81 -18.94 -7.30
N ILE A 275 -24.89 -19.90 -7.19
CA ILE A 275 -23.54 -19.65 -6.65
C ILE A 275 -22.79 -18.66 -7.54
N GLU A 276 -22.82 -18.85 -8.86
CA GLU A 276 -22.17 -17.93 -9.80
C GLU A 276 -22.77 -16.52 -9.76
N ALA A 277 -24.07 -16.39 -9.56
CA ALA A 277 -24.71 -15.08 -9.36
C ALA A 277 -24.19 -14.39 -8.08
N LEU A 278 -24.07 -15.12 -6.97
CA LEU A 278 -23.50 -14.58 -5.71
C LEU A 278 -22.04 -14.18 -5.87
N LEU A 279 -21.23 -15.00 -6.56
CA LEU A 279 -19.83 -14.67 -6.85
C LEU A 279 -19.71 -13.36 -7.64
N ARG A 280 -20.56 -13.15 -8.66
CA ARG A 280 -20.60 -11.89 -9.42
C ARG A 280 -20.96 -10.70 -8.53
N THR A 281 -21.94 -10.84 -7.63
CA THR A 281 -22.29 -9.79 -6.65
C THR A 281 -21.07 -9.45 -5.78
N LEU A 282 -20.38 -10.46 -5.27
CA LEU A 282 -19.26 -10.29 -4.36
C LEU A 282 -17.99 -9.74 -5.04
N GLY A 283 -17.81 -9.91 -6.35
CA GLY A 283 -16.73 -9.25 -7.10
C GLY A 283 -16.01 -10.11 -8.13
N TYR A 284 -16.45 -11.34 -8.36
CA TYR A 284 -15.92 -12.14 -9.46
C TYR A 284 -16.34 -11.54 -10.81
N THR A 285 -15.40 -11.53 -11.75
CA THR A 285 -15.63 -11.07 -13.13
C THR A 285 -15.42 -12.23 -14.11
N GLU A 286 -16.04 -12.14 -15.28
CA GLU A 286 -15.85 -13.13 -16.34
C GLU A 286 -14.57 -12.80 -17.14
N ASP A 287 -13.78 -13.83 -17.43
CA ASP A 287 -12.66 -13.71 -18.35
C ASP A 287 -13.10 -13.78 -19.82
N GLU A 288 -12.15 -13.69 -20.75
CA GLU A 288 -12.42 -13.75 -22.20
C GLU A 288 -13.10 -15.06 -22.65
N ARG A 289 -13.08 -16.09 -21.81
CA ARG A 289 -13.68 -17.41 -22.06
C ARG A 289 -15.02 -17.57 -21.34
N GLY A 290 -15.48 -16.55 -20.61
CA GLY A 290 -16.69 -16.59 -19.81
C GLY A 290 -16.54 -17.34 -18.49
N GLU A 291 -15.31 -17.65 -18.05
CA GLU A 291 -15.08 -18.27 -16.73
C GLU A 291 -15.03 -17.19 -15.65
N LEU A 292 -15.76 -17.39 -14.54
CA LEU A 292 -15.69 -16.51 -13.39
C LEU A 292 -14.33 -16.63 -12.68
N ARG A 293 -13.68 -15.50 -12.47
CA ARG A 293 -12.39 -15.37 -11.80
C ARG A 293 -12.41 -14.19 -10.83
N LEU A 294 -11.73 -14.36 -9.70
CA LEU A 294 -11.36 -13.23 -8.85
C LEU A 294 -10.02 -12.70 -9.36
N ARG A 295 -10.00 -11.42 -9.76
CA ARG A 295 -8.78 -10.74 -10.17
C ARG A 295 -8.31 -9.86 -9.03
N GLU A 296 -7.27 -10.30 -8.32
CA GLU A 296 -6.85 -9.68 -7.05
C GLU A 296 -6.74 -8.15 -7.09
N ARG A 297 -6.12 -7.59 -8.14
CA ARG A 297 -5.98 -6.13 -8.27
C ARG A 297 -7.32 -5.41 -8.44
N GLU A 298 -8.20 -5.94 -9.29
CA GLU A 298 -9.53 -5.35 -9.52
C GLU A 298 -10.41 -5.53 -8.28
N PHE A 299 -10.25 -6.65 -7.59
CA PHE A 299 -10.98 -6.95 -6.37
C PHE A 299 -10.55 -6.05 -5.21
N ALA A 300 -9.24 -5.86 -4.98
CA ALA A 300 -8.74 -4.92 -3.99
C ALA A 300 -9.27 -3.50 -4.24
N ALA A 301 -9.23 -3.02 -5.50
CA ALA A 301 -9.84 -1.74 -5.86
C ALA A 301 -11.35 -1.70 -5.61
N THR A 302 -12.05 -2.80 -5.89
CA THR A 302 -13.48 -2.94 -5.59
C THR A 302 -13.76 -2.85 -4.09
N LEU A 303 -12.94 -3.49 -3.25
CA LEU A 303 -13.08 -3.43 -1.80
C LEU A 303 -12.90 -2.00 -1.28
N VAL A 304 -11.85 -1.30 -1.74
CA VAL A 304 -11.62 0.10 -1.37
C VAL A 304 -12.80 0.98 -1.78
N LEU A 305 -13.23 0.91 -3.05
CA LEU A 305 -14.30 1.74 -3.58
C LEU A 305 -15.68 1.47 -2.95
N ARG A 306 -15.92 0.23 -2.53
CA ARG A 306 -17.19 -0.16 -1.90
C ARG A 306 -17.24 0.21 -0.43
N HIS A 307 -16.16 -0.03 0.30
CA HIS A 307 -16.23 -0.13 1.76
C HIS A 307 -15.44 0.95 2.49
N VAL A 308 -14.43 1.55 1.87
CA VAL A 308 -13.47 2.39 2.60
C VAL A 308 -13.64 3.85 2.21
N HIS A 309 -14.01 4.68 3.18
CA HIS A 309 -14.13 6.12 3.03
C HIS A 309 -13.30 6.84 4.07
N ALA A 310 -12.50 7.79 3.60
CA ALA A 310 -11.59 8.56 4.42
C ALA A 310 -11.86 10.05 4.27
N VAL A 311 -11.79 10.78 5.37
CA VAL A 311 -11.75 12.24 5.38
C VAL A 311 -10.69 12.67 6.37
N ASP A 312 -9.88 13.64 5.99
CA ASP A 312 -8.99 14.35 6.89
C ASP A 312 -9.04 15.86 6.66
N LEU A 313 -8.69 16.63 7.69
CA LEU A 313 -8.57 18.08 7.61
C LEU A 313 -7.21 18.49 7.03
N ASP A 314 -6.19 17.68 7.21
CA ASP A 314 -4.91 17.88 6.56
C ASP A 314 -4.96 17.33 5.14
N SER A 315 -4.79 18.20 4.14
CA SER A 315 -4.70 17.78 2.73
C SER A 315 -3.45 16.96 2.42
N GLN A 316 -2.53 16.83 3.38
CA GLN A 316 -1.35 15.97 3.31
C GLN A 316 -1.53 14.65 4.07
N ALA A 317 -2.66 14.46 4.77
CA ALA A 317 -3.03 13.19 5.36
C ALA A 317 -3.79 12.34 4.33
N LEU A 318 -3.37 11.08 4.20
CA LEU A 318 -3.59 10.15 3.08
C LEU A 318 -2.90 10.54 1.78
#